data_AF-A0A1V5YFL9-F1
#
_entry.id   AF-A0A1V5YFL9-F1
#
_cell.length_a   1.000
_cell.length_b   1.000
_cell.length_c   1.000
_cell.angle_alpha   90.00
_cell.angle_beta   90.00
_cell.angle_gamma   90.00
#
_symmetry.space_group_name_H-M   'P 1'
#
loop_
_entity.id
_entity.type
_entity.pdbx_description
1 polymer ?
#
loop_
_entity_poly.entity_id
_entity_poly.type
_entity_poly.pdbx_seq_one_letter_code
_entity_poly.pdbx_strand_id
1 'polypeptide(L)'
;MSGLTAELERLGVRLGAKGIAAPQSRLKVSSSALRPAKEPSQGPPHRVPVESVIAGEVIHTPCGPCFVSESRFPLEHIHAGQPLSILAKGERPTRHLVQLAGDERLSQFDLRSAIFFDIETTGLGIGAGMYAFLVGFGTFEGNEFCLRQYFMRDYGEEEGLLYLLDQQMRHFDGWVSFNGRAFDLPVLQSRFVCGRREMRLAQAPHLDLLYPSRKLWRKRLTSCRLSSLEMGVLGSPRFDDVPGWVIPELYFDYVRYGQVEPLKPVFHHNALDILSLVGLTATANRLLGSLTPDEVEHAEDLYSLALVYDSLGETDAAQKTYEAVVERGLPGALQGEALRKLSALYKRTGQLNRAAHIWRGLERLGDAEACVQLAVYHEHHLRDAKGAAMLVGRLLELGEEALPKRGECSPESLKRRMRRLRKKLGEGGLPMPHIDSYSFGRIIIDGREHTADVLILPGGTRPGWRRARGHELGAADLEQALEARPSVIIIGTGNLGRMDVPESTQAFLRQQGVRFEVLRTAAACQRYNELAKKEQPAAALHLTC
;
A
#
# COMPACT_ATOMS: atom_id res chain seq x y z
N MET A 1 18.48 -17.94 17.14
CA MET A 1 18.15 -16.77 17.99
C MET A 1 19.37 -15.92 18.34
N SER A 2 20.44 -15.87 17.52
CA SER A 2 21.65 -15.10 17.84
C SER A 2 22.12 -14.12 16.73
N GLY A 3 21.42 -14.04 15.59
CA GLY A 3 21.72 -13.06 14.54
C GLY A 3 20.95 -11.75 14.66
N LEU A 4 19.66 -11.83 15.00
CA LEU A 4 18.76 -10.66 15.04
C LEU A 4 19.13 -9.64 16.12
N THR A 5 19.68 -10.10 17.24
CA THR A 5 20.02 -9.26 18.40
C THR A 5 21.22 -8.37 18.13
N ALA A 6 22.20 -8.84 17.34
CA ALA A 6 23.42 -8.07 17.01
C ALA A 6 23.15 -6.97 15.96
N GLU A 7 22.16 -7.17 15.10
CA GLU A 7 21.77 -6.20 14.06
C GLU A 7 20.91 -5.06 14.65
N LEU A 8 20.13 -5.35 15.68
CA LEU A 8 19.31 -4.37 16.40
C LEU A 8 20.13 -3.44 17.34
N GLU A 9 21.25 -3.93 17.90
CA GLU A 9 22.16 -3.10 18.71
C GLU A 9 22.96 -2.10 17.87
N ARG A 10 23.32 -2.45 16.62
CA ARG A 10 23.95 -1.51 15.66
C ARG A 10 23.04 -0.34 15.28
N LEU A 11 21.73 -0.53 15.37
CA LEU A 11 20.70 0.47 15.07
C LEU A 11 20.20 1.21 16.34
N GLY A 12 20.82 0.97 17.50
CA GLY A 12 20.52 1.70 18.74
C GLY A 12 19.23 1.28 19.45
N VAL A 13 18.66 0.11 19.13
CA VAL A 13 17.38 -0.35 19.70
C VAL A 13 17.64 -1.39 20.81
N ARG A 14 17.30 -1.06 22.07
CA ARG A 14 17.28 -2.02 23.20
C ARG A 14 15.88 -2.55 23.44
N LEU A 15 15.72 -3.88 23.46
CA LEU A 15 14.47 -4.55 23.81
C LEU A 15 14.36 -4.69 25.34
N GLY A 16 13.41 -3.97 25.94
CA GLY A 16 13.07 -4.10 27.36
C GLY A 16 12.03 -5.19 27.62
N ALA A 17 12.24 -6.01 28.64
CA ALA A 17 11.30 -7.03 29.08
C ALA A 17 10.10 -6.42 29.82
N LYS A 18 9.03 -6.10 29.08
CA LYS A 18 7.59 -6.12 29.46
C LYS A 18 6.80 -5.25 28.48
N GLY A 19 5.85 -5.87 27.75
CA GLY A 19 4.59 -5.32 27.27
C GLY A 19 4.56 -3.97 26.52
N ILE A 20 4.01 -4.00 25.31
CA ILE A 20 3.75 -2.86 24.40
C ILE A 20 3.00 -1.72 25.11
N ALA A 21 3.61 -0.53 25.15
CA ALA A 21 2.98 0.75 25.45
C ALA A 21 3.32 1.75 24.33
N ALA A 22 2.35 2.59 23.95
CA ALA A 22 2.42 3.56 22.86
C ALA A 22 3.60 4.54 22.99
N PRO A 23 4.18 5.05 21.88
CA PRO A 23 5.29 5.97 21.94
C PRO A 23 4.82 7.35 22.42
N GLN A 24 5.00 7.63 23.72
CA GLN A 24 5.18 8.99 24.19
C GLN A 24 6.63 9.38 23.90
N SER A 25 6.87 10.04 22.76
CA SER A 25 8.17 10.63 22.46
C SER A 25 8.37 11.92 23.27
N ARG A 26 8.71 11.78 24.56
CA ARG A 26 9.58 12.76 25.22
C ARG A 26 11.00 12.44 24.80
N LEU A 27 11.43 13.00 23.68
CA LEU A 27 12.85 13.11 23.35
C LEU A 27 13.50 13.99 24.44
N LYS A 28 14.26 13.36 25.34
CA LYS A 28 15.27 14.06 26.13
C LYS A 28 16.35 14.50 25.15
N VAL A 29 16.28 15.74 24.70
CA VAL A 29 17.37 16.39 23.98
C VAL A 29 18.53 16.56 24.97
N SER A 30 19.70 16.07 24.60
CA SER A 30 20.98 16.37 25.26
C SER A 30 21.18 17.88 25.25
N SER A 31 21.26 18.49 26.43
CA SER A 31 21.32 19.94 26.67
C SER A 31 22.67 20.59 26.33
N SER A 32 23.41 20.09 25.33
CA SER A 32 24.79 20.52 25.07
C SER A 32 25.00 21.30 23.77
N ALA A 33 23.95 21.83 23.13
CA ALA A 33 24.08 22.78 22.02
C ALA A 33 23.01 23.88 22.02
N LEU A 34 22.43 24.19 23.18
CA LEU A 34 21.64 25.41 23.35
C LEU A 34 22.61 26.59 23.38
N ARG A 35 22.53 27.47 22.38
CA ARG A 35 23.12 28.81 22.48
C ARG A 35 22.60 29.46 23.77
N PRO A 36 23.43 30.13 24.57
CA PRO A 36 22.97 30.74 25.81
C PRO A 36 21.86 31.74 25.50
N ALA A 37 20.77 31.67 26.26
CA ALA A 37 19.70 32.65 26.22
C ALA A 37 20.31 34.04 26.49
N LYS A 38 20.22 34.94 25.50
CA LYS A 38 20.55 36.35 25.70
C LYS A 38 19.56 36.90 26.72
N GLU A 39 20.06 37.49 27.81
CA GLU A 39 19.23 38.25 28.74
C GLU A 39 18.51 39.39 27.98
N PRO A 40 17.26 39.72 28.37
CA PRO A 40 16.52 40.80 27.74
C PRO A 40 17.24 42.13 27.99
N SER A 41 17.80 42.72 26.92
CA SER A 41 18.32 44.08 26.95
C SER A 41 17.19 45.04 27.31
N GLN A 42 17.37 45.84 28.36
CA GLN A 42 16.40 46.86 28.72
C GLN A 42 16.39 48.00 27.70
N GLY A 43 15.35 48.01 26.87
CA GLY A 43 15.05 49.02 25.85
C GLY A 43 14.21 48.40 24.73
N PRO A 44 13.28 49.12 24.07
CA PRO A 44 12.62 48.60 22.88
C PRO A 44 13.72 48.24 21.86
N PRO A 45 13.75 47.01 21.34
CA PRO A 45 14.80 46.61 20.41
C PRO A 45 14.78 47.58 19.24
N HIS A 46 15.96 48.08 18.84
CA HIS A 46 16.14 48.69 17.53
C HIS A 46 15.73 47.63 16.50
N ARG A 47 14.48 47.68 16.04
CA ARG A 47 13.97 46.72 15.06
C ARG A 47 14.69 47.00 13.75
N VAL A 48 15.58 46.09 13.36
CA VAL A 48 16.09 46.08 12.00
C VAL A 48 14.88 45.90 11.07
N PRO A 49 14.68 46.76 10.06
CA PRO A 49 13.56 46.61 9.13
C PRO A 49 13.64 45.27 8.39
N VAL A 50 12.51 44.60 8.14
CA VAL A 50 12.47 43.31 7.40
C VAL A 50 13.02 43.48 5.97
N GLU A 51 12.86 44.67 5.42
CA GLU A 51 13.38 45.18 4.14
C GLU A 51 14.91 45.02 4.01
N SER A 52 15.63 44.93 5.13
CA SER A 52 17.09 44.75 5.16
C SER A 52 17.54 43.35 4.72
N VAL A 53 16.67 42.35 4.82
CA VAL A 53 16.99 40.93 4.53
C VAL A 53 16.06 40.31 3.50
N ILE A 54 14.82 40.82 3.39
CA ILE A 54 13.84 40.43 2.38
C ILE A 54 13.61 41.61 1.44
N ALA A 55 13.78 41.39 0.13
CA ALA A 55 13.41 42.38 -0.86
C ALA A 55 11.88 42.52 -0.89
N GLY A 56 11.39 43.75 -0.75
CA GLY A 56 9.95 44.03 -0.75
C GLY A 56 9.67 45.46 -0.29
N GLU A 57 8.39 45.78 -0.20
CA GLU A 57 7.93 47.11 0.19
C GLU A 57 6.73 47.06 1.14
N VAL A 58 6.53 48.15 1.88
CA VAL A 58 5.35 48.31 2.73
C VAL A 58 4.25 48.97 1.92
N ILE A 59 3.18 48.23 1.67
CA ILE A 59 2.00 48.75 0.99
C ILE A 59 1.04 49.30 2.04
N HIS A 60 0.78 50.61 1.98
CA HIS A 60 -0.21 51.26 2.82
C HIS A 60 -1.61 51.10 2.21
N THR A 61 -2.48 50.38 2.91
CA THR A 61 -3.88 50.19 2.52
C THR A 61 -4.81 51.06 3.37
N PRO A 62 -6.09 51.24 2.97
CA PRO A 62 -7.10 51.86 3.82
C PRO A 62 -7.32 51.15 5.17
N CYS A 63 -6.83 49.91 5.32
CA CYS A 63 -7.06 49.05 6.48
C CYS A 63 -5.78 48.80 7.30
N GLY A 64 -4.67 49.47 6.96
CA GLY A 64 -3.37 49.31 7.61
C GLY A 64 -2.25 48.97 6.62
N PRO A 65 -0.98 49.04 7.07
CA PRO A 65 0.15 48.60 6.26
C PRO A 65 0.23 47.08 6.17
N CYS A 66 0.87 46.57 5.12
CA CYS A 66 1.31 45.18 5.01
C CYS A 66 2.61 45.13 4.20
N PHE A 67 3.57 44.32 4.62
CA PHE A 67 4.79 44.10 3.85
C PHE A 67 4.55 43.10 2.73
N VAL A 68 5.00 43.43 1.52
CA VAL A 68 4.85 42.58 0.33
C VAL A 68 6.21 42.40 -0.34
N SER A 69 6.59 41.14 -0.51
CA SER A 69 7.70 40.74 -1.38
C SER A 69 7.13 40.26 -2.71
N GLU A 70 7.60 40.83 -3.83
CA GLU A 70 7.21 40.39 -5.18
C GLU A 70 8.44 39.86 -5.92
N SER A 71 8.29 38.68 -6.53
CA SER A 71 9.28 38.09 -7.43
C SER A 71 8.60 37.70 -8.74
N ARG A 72 9.20 38.14 -9.86
CA ARG A 72 8.73 37.85 -11.22
C ARG A 72 9.67 36.88 -11.90
N PHE A 73 9.12 35.79 -12.39
CA PHE A 73 9.86 34.75 -13.09
C PHE A 73 9.42 34.70 -14.55
N PRO A 74 10.33 34.84 -15.52
CA PRO A 74 10.03 34.51 -16.91
C PRO A 74 9.48 33.08 -17.01
N LEU A 75 8.60 32.78 -17.97
CA LEU A 75 8.08 31.41 -18.09
C LEU A 75 9.16 30.35 -18.37
N GLU A 76 10.30 30.74 -18.91
CA GLU A 76 11.46 29.86 -19.13
C GLU A 76 12.31 29.65 -17.87
N HIS A 77 11.95 30.28 -16.75
CA HIS A 77 12.58 30.01 -15.46
C HIS A 77 12.41 28.53 -15.11
N ILE A 78 13.53 27.87 -14.83
CA ILE A 78 13.57 26.45 -14.47
C ILE A 78 13.43 26.32 -12.95
N HIS A 79 12.33 25.72 -12.51
CA HIS A 79 12.15 25.26 -11.14
C HIS A 79 12.03 23.75 -11.12
N ALA A 80 12.79 23.12 -10.22
CA ALA A 80 12.85 21.66 -10.10
C ALA A 80 12.97 20.93 -11.45
N GLY A 81 13.91 21.38 -12.30
CA GLY A 81 14.19 20.75 -13.61
C GLY A 81 13.16 21.01 -14.71
N GLN A 82 12.12 21.81 -14.45
CA GLN A 82 11.06 22.10 -15.40
C GLN A 82 10.86 23.63 -15.59
N PRO A 83 10.62 24.13 -16.81
CA PRO A 83 10.25 25.52 -17.00
C PRO A 83 8.83 25.77 -16.48
N LEU A 84 8.55 26.98 -15.98
CA LEU A 84 7.18 27.36 -15.60
C LEU A 84 6.22 27.39 -16.80
N SER A 85 6.73 27.48 -18.02
CA SER A 85 5.99 27.34 -19.28
C SER A 85 5.36 25.95 -19.47
N ILE A 86 5.74 24.96 -18.65
CA ILE A 86 5.25 23.57 -18.70
C ILE A 86 3.72 23.46 -18.60
N LEU A 87 3.08 24.34 -17.82
CA LEU A 87 1.63 24.52 -17.88
C LEU A 87 1.33 25.46 -19.02
N ALA A 88 0.64 25.04 -20.07
CA ALA A 88 0.30 25.89 -21.21
C ALA A 88 -0.89 26.82 -20.92
N LYS A 89 -1.01 27.92 -21.69
CA LYS A 89 -2.18 28.80 -21.61
C LYS A 89 -3.42 28.07 -22.13
N GLY A 90 -4.52 28.10 -21.37
CA GLY A 90 -5.73 27.35 -21.70
C GLY A 90 -5.63 25.86 -21.40
N GLU A 91 -4.56 25.41 -20.73
CA GLU A 91 -4.44 24.02 -20.30
C GLU A 91 -5.46 23.73 -19.21
N ARG A 92 -6.26 22.69 -19.43
CA ARG A 92 -7.28 22.25 -18.49
C ARG A 92 -6.84 20.96 -17.79
N PRO A 93 -7.31 20.72 -16.56
CA PRO A 93 -7.18 19.42 -15.91
C PRO A 93 -7.80 18.32 -16.78
N THR A 94 -7.09 17.20 -16.91
CA THR A 94 -7.61 15.98 -17.53
C THR A 94 -8.80 15.45 -16.74
N ARG A 95 -9.70 14.73 -17.40
CA ARG A 95 -10.87 14.12 -16.75
C ARG A 95 -10.49 13.30 -15.51
N HIS A 96 -9.42 12.51 -15.60
CA HIS A 96 -8.95 11.69 -14.50
C HIS A 96 -8.40 12.56 -13.36
N LEU A 97 -7.69 13.66 -13.64
CA LEU A 97 -7.24 14.59 -12.61
C LEU A 97 -8.42 15.26 -11.89
N VAL A 98 -9.45 15.70 -12.62
CA VAL A 98 -10.69 16.25 -12.04
C VAL A 98 -11.32 15.26 -11.06
N GLN A 99 -11.44 13.99 -11.46
CA GLN A 99 -12.01 12.93 -10.63
C GLN A 99 -11.17 12.65 -9.38
N LEU A 100 -9.84 12.64 -9.49
CA LEU A 100 -8.96 12.46 -8.34
C LEU A 100 -8.97 13.66 -7.38
N ALA A 101 -9.16 14.86 -7.90
CA ALA A 101 -9.33 16.09 -7.10
C ALA A 101 -10.71 16.17 -6.43
N GLY A 102 -11.71 15.44 -6.94
CA GLY A 102 -13.06 15.37 -6.39
C GLY A 102 -13.83 16.69 -6.53
N ASP A 103 -13.56 17.47 -7.57
CA ASP A 103 -14.24 18.75 -7.85
C ASP A 103 -14.49 18.92 -9.36
N GLU A 104 -15.70 18.57 -9.80
CA GLU A 104 -16.11 18.60 -11.22
C GLU A 104 -16.02 19.99 -11.87
N ARG A 105 -16.02 21.05 -11.06
CA ARG A 105 -15.91 22.44 -11.56
C ARG A 105 -14.53 22.70 -12.17
N LEU A 106 -13.52 21.88 -11.84
CA LEU A 106 -12.20 21.91 -12.44
C LEU A 106 -12.19 21.53 -13.93
N SER A 107 -13.24 20.88 -14.46
CA SER A 107 -13.29 20.44 -15.86
C SER A 107 -13.22 21.56 -16.90
N GLN A 108 -13.67 22.77 -16.53
CA GLN A 108 -13.63 23.96 -17.40
C GLN A 108 -12.57 24.98 -16.98
N PHE A 109 -11.79 24.65 -15.94
CA PHE A 109 -10.86 25.54 -15.29
C PHE A 109 -9.54 25.62 -16.07
N ASP A 110 -9.12 26.83 -16.47
CA ASP A 110 -7.76 27.04 -16.99
C ASP A 110 -6.79 27.02 -15.81
N LEU A 111 -5.83 26.11 -15.82
CA LEU A 111 -4.84 25.98 -14.74
C LEU A 111 -4.02 27.26 -14.56
N ARG A 112 -3.84 28.08 -15.61
CA ARG A 112 -3.16 29.37 -15.51
C ARG A 112 -4.02 30.50 -14.93
N SER A 113 -5.34 30.34 -14.83
CA SER A 113 -6.21 31.32 -14.16
C SER A 113 -6.38 31.06 -12.66
N ALA A 114 -5.64 30.09 -12.12
CA ALA A 114 -5.58 29.78 -10.70
C ALA A 114 -4.59 30.66 -9.92
N ILE A 115 -4.85 30.82 -8.63
CA ILE A 115 -3.83 31.20 -7.66
C ILE A 115 -3.19 29.92 -7.12
N PHE A 116 -1.88 29.80 -7.32
CA PHE A 116 -1.05 28.79 -6.66
C PHE A 116 -0.66 29.34 -5.30
N PHE A 117 -1.02 28.67 -4.20
CA PHE A 117 -0.81 29.26 -2.88
C PHE A 117 -0.35 28.27 -1.83
N ASP A 118 0.31 28.85 -0.83
CA ASP A 118 0.79 28.22 0.39
C ASP A 118 0.82 29.30 1.49
N ILE A 119 0.55 28.90 2.75
CA ILE A 119 0.58 29.82 3.90
C ILE A 119 1.49 29.32 5.02
N GLU A 120 2.13 30.25 5.72
CA GLU A 120 2.77 29.97 7.00
C GLU A 120 1.91 30.50 8.14
N THR A 121 1.76 29.67 9.17
CA THR A 121 0.85 29.98 10.28
C THR A 121 1.54 29.90 11.64
N THR A 122 0.92 30.52 12.64
CA THR A 122 1.43 30.52 14.03
C THR A 122 1.27 29.17 14.77
N GLY A 123 0.90 28.07 14.09
CA GLY A 123 0.77 26.76 14.70
C GLY A 123 0.34 25.65 13.73
N LEU A 124 -0.18 24.54 14.25
CA LEU A 124 -0.60 23.36 13.44
C LEU A 124 -2.10 23.01 13.56
N GLY A 125 -2.89 23.82 14.26
CA GLY A 125 -4.35 23.67 14.39
C GLY A 125 -5.16 24.38 13.30
N ILE A 126 -6.50 24.46 13.43
CA ILE A 126 -7.38 25.22 12.50
C ILE A 126 -8.32 26.14 13.31
N GLY A 127 -7.93 26.52 14.53
CA GLY A 127 -8.74 27.32 15.44
C GLY A 127 -8.65 28.82 15.16
N ALA A 128 -9.65 29.60 15.61
CA ALA A 128 -9.71 31.06 15.44
C ALA A 128 -8.53 31.85 16.03
N GLY A 129 -7.69 31.22 16.87
CA GLY A 129 -6.46 31.82 17.40
C GLY A 129 -5.23 31.67 16.48
N MET A 130 -5.34 30.94 15.38
CA MET A 130 -4.29 30.80 14.39
C MET A 130 -4.27 32.01 13.46
N TYR A 131 -3.09 32.50 13.14
CA TYR A 131 -2.86 33.56 12.16
C TYR A 131 -2.06 33.01 10.99
N ALA A 132 -2.43 33.39 9.77
CA ALA A 132 -1.60 33.23 8.59
C ALA A 132 -0.69 34.46 8.50
N PHE A 133 0.56 34.31 8.94
CA PHE A 133 1.48 35.46 9.04
C PHE A 133 2.26 35.69 7.74
N LEU A 134 2.38 34.66 6.89
CA LEU A 134 2.90 34.75 5.54
C LEU A 134 1.92 34.05 4.60
N VAL A 135 1.47 34.74 3.56
CA VAL A 135 0.61 34.17 2.53
C VAL A 135 1.27 34.39 1.19
N GLY A 136 1.64 33.31 0.51
CA GLY A 136 2.26 33.39 -0.81
C GLY A 136 1.24 33.07 -1.90
N PHE A 137 1.11 33.96 -2.90
CA PHE A 137 0.31 33.79 -4.11
C PHE A 137 1.21 33.80 -5.34
N GLY A 138 1.23 32.69 -6.07
CA GLY A 138 1.82 32.53 -7.39
C GLY A 138 0.75 32.58 -8.47
N THR A 139 0.95 33.42 -9.49
CA THR A 139 -0.05 33.70 -10.53
C THR A 139 0.61 33.87 -11.89
N PHE A 140 -0.08 33.49 -12.97
CA PHE A 140 0.41 33.74 -14.32
C PHE A 140 -0.07 35.12 -14.83
N GLU A 141 0.86 36.03 -15.08
CA GLU A 141 0.61 37.38 -15.59
C GLU A 141 1.31 37.56 -16.95
N GLY A 142 0.56 37.41 -18.04
CA GLY A 142 1.13 37.49 -19.39
C GLY A 142 2.18 36.40 -19.65
N ASN A 143 3.44 36.80 -19.79
CA ASN A 143 4.59 35.92 -20.05
C ASN A 143 5.49 35.75 -18.82
N GLU A 144 4.95 35.97 -17.62
CA GLU A 144 5.66 35.81 -16.36
C GLU A 144 4.79 35.03 -15.36
N PHE A 145 5.46 34.36 -14.43
CA PHE A 145 4.87 33.88 -13.19
C PHE A 145 5.24 34.84 -12.07
N CYS A 146 4.23 35.44 -11.44
CA CYS A 146 4.38 36.44 -10.38
C CYS A 146 4.09 35.80 -9.04
N LEU A 147 5.10 35.74 -8.19
CA LEU A 147 4.99 35.33 -6.79
C LEU A 147 4.92 36.57 -5.90
N ARG A 148 3.84 36.71 -5.15
CA ARG A 148 3.66 37.75 -4.13
C ARG A 148 3.52 37.10 -2.76
N GLN A 149 4.33 37.54 -1.80
CA GLN A 149 4.30 37.06 -0.44
C GLN A 149 3.89 38.19 0.49
N TYR A 150 2.70 38.06 1.07
CA TYR A 150 2.09 39.01 2.00
C TYR A 150 2.48 38.63 3.42
N PHE A 151 3.21 39.51 4.10
CA PHE A 151 3.76 39.24 5.41
C PHE A 151 3.23 40.22 6.45
N MET A 152 2.83 39.67 7.58
CA MET A 152 2.34 40.39 8.73
C MET A 152 3.51 40.63 9.69
N ARG A 153 4.03 41.86 9.78
CA ARG A 153 5.18 42.17 10.65
C ARG A 153 4.82 42.21 12.14
N ASP A 154 3.56 42.49 12.40
CA ASP A 154 2.90 42.36 13.69
C ASP A 154 1.41 42.08 13.48
N TYR A 155 0.74 41.54 14.51
CA TYR A 155 -0.66 41.14 14.41
C TYR A 155 -1.63 42.27 14.01
N GLY A 156 -1.26 43.54 14.19
CA GLY A 156 -2.06 44.68 13.78
C GLY A 156 -2.11 44.89 12.26
N GLU A 157 -1.20 44.28 11.50
CA GLU A 157 -1.16 44.37 10.03
C GLU A 157 -2.12 43.40 9.33
N GLU A 158 -2.81 42.54 10.07
CA GLU A 158 -3.73 41.54 9.51
C GLU A 158 -4.79 42.15 8.59
N GLU A 159 -5.42 43.25 9.00
CA GLU A 159 -6.46 43.91 8.20
C GLU A 159 -5.91 44.47 6.87
N GLY A 160 -4.65 44.94 6.87
CA GLY A 160 -3.94 45.34 5.67
C GLY A 160 -3.62 44.16 4.75
N LEU A 161 -3.16 43.04 5.34
CA LEU A 161 -2.91 41.80 4.62
C LEU A 161 -4.20 41.26 3.97
N LEU A 162 -5.28 41.11 4.73
CA LEU A 162 -6.57 40.61 4.23
C LEU A 162 -7.15 41.51 3.12
N TYR A 163 -6.96 42.83 3.24
CA TYR A 163 -7.34 43.77 2.18
C TYR A 163 -6.60 43.48 0.86
N LEU A 164 -5.28 43.29 0.91
CA LEU A 164 -4.48 43.01 -0.28
C LEU A 164 -4.82 41.66 -0.90
N LEU A 165 -5.02 40.63 -0.07
CA LEU A 165 -5.46 39.32 -0.52
C LEU A 165 -6.80 39.40 -1.26
N ASP A 166 -7.79 40.12 -0.72
CA ASP A 166 -9.08 40.34 -1.39
C ASP A 166 -8.93 41.04 -2.74
N GLN A 167 -8.03 42.03 -2.86
CA GLN A 167 -7.77 42.69 -4.15
C GLN A 167 -7.21 41.70 -5.18
N GLN A 168 -6.24 40.88 -4.79
CA GLN A 168 -5.65 39.89 -5.71
C GLN A 168 -6.66 38.84 -6.15
N MET A 169 -7.44 38.28 -5.21
CA MET A 169 -8.41 37.22 -5.49
C MET A 169 -9.47 37.60 -6.55
N ARG A 170 -9.70 38.89 -6.81
CA ARG A 170 -10.68 39.36 -7.81
C ARG A 170 -10.31 39.05 -9.26
N HIS A 171 -9.05 38.72 -9.52
CA HIS A 171 -8.51 38.55 -10.87
C HIS A 171 -8.38 37.08 -11.31
N PHE A 172 -8.76 36.14 -10.45
CA PHE A 172 -8.53 34.71 -10.65
C PHE A 172 -9.77 33.89 -10.36
N ASP A 173 -9.80 32.66 -10.86
CA ASP A 173 -11.02 31.85 -10.89
C ASP A 173 -11.00 30.69 -9.89
N GLY A 174 -9.87 30.40 -9.25
CA GLY A 174 -9.74 29.24 -8.37
C GLY A 174 -8.34 29.03 -7.80
N TRP A 175 -8.14 27.85 -7.22
CA TRP A 175 -7.00 27.54 -6.36
C TRP A 175 -6.21 26.32 -6.84
N VAL A 176 -4.89 26.39 -6.69
CA VAL A 176 -4.00 25.23 -6.68
C VAL A 176 -3.17 25.28 -5.41
N SER A 177 -3.09 24.17 -4.67
CA SER A 177 -2.30 24.08 -3.44
C SER A 177 -1.84 22.65 -3.16
N PHE A 178 -1.04 22.48 -2.11
CA PHE A 178 -0.73 21.17 -1.55
C PHE A 178 -1.27 21.05 -0.12
N ASN A 179 -2.29 20.21 0.09
CA ASN A 179 -3.03 20.07 1.36
C ASN A 179 -3.82 21.33 1.80
N GLY A 180 -3.90 22.36 0.96
CA GLY A 180 -4.58 23.61 1.26
C GLY A 180 -6.09 23.50 1.43
N ARG A 181 -6.76 22.49 0.87
CA ARG A 181 -8.22 22.34 1.06
C ARG A 181 -8.56 21.98 2.51
N ALA A 182 -7.70 21.18 3.14
CA ALA A 182 -7.93 20.68 4.49
C ALA A 182 -7.32 21.56 5.59
N PHE A 183 -6.41 22.49 5.23
CA PHE A 183 -5.66 23.28 6.20
C PHE A 183 -5.66 24.77 5.83
N ASP A 184 -4.93 25.16 4.78
CA ASP A 184 -4.62 26.55 4.46
C ASP A 184 -5.87 27.40 4.19
N LEU A 185 -6.77 26.92 3.33
CA LEU A 185 -8.00 27.63 2.96
C LEU A 185 -8.95 27.79 4.16
N PRO A 186 -9.23 26.75 4.99
CA PRO A 186 -9.95 26.92 6.25
C PRO A 186 -9.36 27.97 7.21
N VAL A 187 -8.03 28.04 7.32
CA VAL A 187 -7.35 29.05 8.15
C VAL A 187 -7.61 30.45 7.58
N LEU A 188 -7.37 30.66 6.28
CA LEU A 188 -7.63 31.93 5.62
C LEU A 188 -9.11 32.34 5.73
N GLN A 189 -10.05 31.44 5.46
CA GLN A 189 -11.48 31.69 5.59
C GLN A 189 -11.82 32.18 7.00
N SER A 190 -11.28 31.53 8.04
CA SER A 190 -11.47 31.94 9.42
C SER A 190 -10.94 33.36 9.68
N ARG A 191 -9.79 33.73 9.10
CA ARG A 191 -9.24 35.10 9.22
C ARG A 191 -10.12 36.14 8.54
N PHE A 192 -10.62 35.84 7.34
CA PHE A 192 -11.58 36.71 6.66
C PHE A 192 -12.86 36.90 7.47
N VAL A 193 -13.40 35.85 8.08
CA VAL A 193 -14.55 35.95 8.99
C VAL A 193 -14.23 36.82 10.21
N CYS A 194 -13.07 36.63 10.85
CA CYS A 194 -12.63 37.46 11.98
C CYS A 194 -12.48 38.94 11.59
N GLY A 195 -11.95 39.21 10.40
CA GLY A 195 -11.86 40.56 9.81
C GLY A 195 -13.17 41.08 9.25
N ARG A 196 -14.29 40.36 9.42
CA ARG A 196 -15.64 40.72 8.95
C ARG A 196 -15.70 40.99 7.43
N ARG A 197 -14.93 40.24 6.66
CA ARG A 197 -14.86 40.29 5.19
C ARG A 197 -15.33 38.98 4.61
N GLU A 198 -16.05 39.06 3.49
CA GLU A 198 -16.33 37.87 2.70
C GLU A 198 -15.08 37.48 1.91
N MET A 199 -14.64 36.22 2.03
CA MET A 199 -13.51 35.74 1.27
C MET A 199 -13.94 35.42 -0.16
N ARG A 200 -13.41 36.20 -1.12
CA ARG A 200 -13.52 35.86 -2.55
C ARG A 200 -12.86 34.51 -2.81
N LEU A 201 -13.42 33.75 -3.75
CA LEU A 201 -12.99 32.40 -4.09
C LEU A 201 -13.10 31.36 -2.96
N ALA A 202 -13.78 31.64 -1.85
CA ALA A 202 -13.98 30.67 -0.76
C ALA A 202 -14.63 29.36 -1.24
N GLN A 203 -15.47 29.44 -2.27
CA GLN A 203 -16.13 28.30 -2.90
C GLN A 203 -15.66 28.07 -4.34
N ALA A 204 -14.53 28.63 -4.76
CA ALA A 204 -14.02 28.43 -6.11
C ALA A 204 -13.56 26.98 -6.35
N PRO A 205 -13.36 26.55 -7.60
CA PRO A 205 -12.70 25.30 -7.93
C PRO A 205 -11.31 25.25 -7.27
N HIS A 206 -10.96 24.10 -6.69
CA HIS A 206 -9.71 23.94 -5.97
C HIS A 206 -9.02 22.63 -6.31
N LEU A 207 -7.90 22.70 -7.02
CA LEU A 207 -7.02 21.56 -7.23
C LEU A 207 -6.03 21.44 -6.06
N ASP A 208 -6.39 20.59 -5.09
CA ASP A 208 -5.48 20.20 -4.01
C ASP A 208 -4.66 18.98 -4.45
N LEU A 209 -3.37 19.18 -4.70
CA LEU A 209 -2.47 18.18 -5.26
C LEU A 209 -2.17 17.02 -4.30
N LEU A 210 -2.42 17.13 -2.99
CA LEU A 210 -2.13 16.05 -2.04
C LEU A 210 -2.86 14.75 -2.40
N TYR A 211 -4.13 14.84 -2.80
CA TYR A 211 -4.96 13.67 -3.06
C TYR A 211 -4.59 12.96 -4.38
N PRO A 212 -4.48 13.67 -5.53
CA PRO A 212 -3.89 13.10 -6.73
C PRO A 212 -2.50 12.53 -6.47
N SER A 213 -1.64 13.25 -5.73
CA SER A 213 -0.27 12.78 -5.49
C SER A 213 -0.20 11.44 -4.74
N ARG A 214 -1.05 11.25 -3.74
CA ARG A 214 -1.15 9.98 -3.00
C ARG A 214 -1.67 8.84 -3.86
N LYS A 215 -2.47 9.13 -4.89
CA LYS A 215 -3.01 8.12 -5.81
C LYS A 215 -1.98 7.74 -6.87
N LEU A 216 -1.18 8.70 -7.33
CA LEU A 216 -0.22 8.50 -8.42
C LEU A 216 1.12 7.95 -7.95
N TRP A 217 1.66 8.42 -6.83
CA TRP A 217 3.07 8.19 -6.49
C TRP A 217 3.31 7.38 -5.21
N ARG A 218 2.27 6.99 -4.47
CA ARG A 218 2.42 6.26 -3.19
C ARG A 218 3.00 4.86 -3.32
N LYS A 219 2.89 4.24 -4.50
CA LYS A 219 3.48 2.92 -4.76
C LYS A 219 5.00 3.02 -4.94
N ARG A 220 5.50 4.16 -5.41
CA ARG A 220 6.93 4.45 -5.62
C ARG A 220 7.58 5.11 -4.40
N LEU A 221 6.92 6.12 -3.83
CA LEU A 221 7.47 6.96 -2.79
C LEU A 221 7.02 6.52 -1.39
N THR A 222 7.95 6.52 -0.43
CA THR A 222 7.68 6.21 0.99
C THR A 222 6.75 7.24 1.63
N SER A 223 6.79 8.48 1.15
CA SER A 223 6.01 9.62 1.61
C SER A 223 5.55 10.45 0.41
N CYS A 224 4.33 10.99 0.49
CA CYS A 224 3.81 11.98 -0.45
C CYS A 224 3.69 13.34 0.26
N ARG A 225 4.77 13.79 0.90
CA ARG A 225 4.95 15.20 1.29
C ARG A 225 5.52 15.95 0.09
N LEU A 226 5.32 17.27 0.01
CA LEU A 226 5.77 18.06 -1.13
C LEU A 226 7.29 17.89 -1.38
N SER A 227 8.11 17.97 -0.34
CA SER A 227 9.55 17.72 -0.43
C SER A 227 9.94 16.32 -0.96
N SER A 228 9.13 15.30 -0.67
CA SER A 228 9.33 13.95 -1.23
C SER A 228 8.96 13.88 -2.71
N LEU A 229 7.94 14.65 -3.12
CA LEU A 229 7.49 14.72 -4.52
C LEU A 229 8.44 15.55 -5.38
N GLU A 230 9.03 16.62 -4.86
CA GLU A 230 10.04 17.38 -5.59
C GLU A 230 11.26 16.52 -5.90
N MET A 231 11.75 15.78 -4.90
CA MET A 231 12.89 14.87 -5.08
C MET A 231 12.54 13.71 -6.01
N GLY A 232 11.40 13.04 -5.78
CA GLY A 232 11.06 11.80 -6.47
C GLY A 232 10.33 11.99 -7.81
N VAL A 233 9.61 13.09 -8.02
CA VAL A 233 8.78 13.33 -9.20
C VAL A 233 9.33 14.46 -10.07
N LEU A 234 9.75 15.57 -9.45
CA LEU A 234 10.31 16.70 -10.21
C LEU A 234 11.83 16.56 -10.41
N GLY A 235 12.50 15.70 -9.66
CA GLY A 235 13.93 15.42 -9.82
C GLY A 235 14.84 16.47 -9.18
N SER A 236 14.34 17.25 -8.21
CA SER A 236 15.12 18.29 -7.54
C SER A 236 14.98 18.19 -6.01
N PRO A 237 16.03 17.77 -5.29
CA PRO A 237 16.02 17.75 -3.83
C PRO A 237 16.20 19.16 -3.27
N ARG A 238 15.47 19.49 -2.20
CA ARG A 238 15.73 20.70 -1.41
C ARG A 238 17.08 20.58 -0.70
N PHE A 239 17.96 21.54 -0.91
CA PHE A 239 19.18 21.73 -0.12
C PHE A 239 18.95 22.91 0.85
N ASP A 240 19.25 22.73 2.13
CA ASP A 240 19.21 23.78 3.17
C ASP A 240 17.83 24.45 3.43
N ASP A 241 16.74 23.68 3.32
CA ASP A 241 15.40 24.19 3.63
C ASP A 241 15.08 24.20 5.15
N VAL A 242 14.29 25.19 5.59
CA VAL A 242 13.84 25.26 6.98
C VAL A 242 12.81 24.17 7.25
N PRO A 243 12.94 23.38 8.34
CA PRO A 243 11.90 22.43 8.69
C PRO A 243 10.60 23.17 9.04
N GLY A 244 9.51 22.87 8.33
CA GLY A 244 8.23 23.59 8.48
C GLY A 244 7.68 23.67 9.91
N TRP A 245 7.98 22.69 10.78
CA TRP A 245 7.57 22.71 12.19
C TRP A 245 8.29 23.77 13.04
N VAL A 246 9.43 24.31 12.57
CA VAL A 246 10.21 25.37 13.23
C VAL A 246 9.71 26.77 12.83
N ILE A 247 9.08 26.90 11.66
CA ILE A 247 8.65 28.17 11.08
C ILE A 247 7.82 29.04 12.04
N PRO A 248 6.82 28.51 12.80
CA PRO A 248 6.07 29.32 13.75
C PRO A 248 6.95 29.94 14.85
N GLU A 249 7.95 29.21 15.35
CA GLU A 249 8.87 29.71 16.39
C GLU A 249 9.73 30.86 15.86
N LEU A 250 10.20 30.78 14.61
CA LEU A 250 10.97 31.85 13.98
C LEU A 250 10.17 33.14 13.85
N TYR A 251 8.88 33.02 13.52
CA TYR A 251 7.97 34.17 13.49
C TYR A 251 7.77 34.77 14.89
N PHE A 252 7.58 33.94 15.92
CA PHE A 252 7.46 34.45 17.30
C PHE A 252 8.73 35.16 17.78
N ASP A 253 9.91 34.62 17.45
CA ASP A 253 11.19 35.26 17.77
C ASP A 253 11.36 36.59 17.03
N TYR A 254 10.90 36.68 15.78
CA TYR A 254 10.86 37.93 15.04
C TYR A 254 9.95 38.96 15.74
N VAL A 255 8.70 38.61 16.05
CA VAL A 255 7.74 39.55 16.69
C VAL A 255 8.24 40.00 18.07
N ARG A 256 8.85 39.09 18.84
CA ARG A 256 9.29 39.35 20.22
C ARG A 256 10.63 40.07 20.29
N TYR A 257 11.61 39.64 19.51
CA TYR A 257 13.01 40.07 19.63
C TYR A 257 13.49 40.90 18.44
N GLY A 258 12.71 41.00 17.36
CA GLY A 258 13.09 41.74 16.15
C GLY A 258 14.18 41.04 15.31
N GLN A 259 14.33 39.71 15.42
CA GLN A 259 15.31 38.95 14.64
C GLN A 259 14.80 38.72 13.22
N VAL A 260 15.41 39.37 12.22
CA VAL A 260 14.92 39.34 10.83
C VAL A 260 15.58 38.26 9.99
N GLU A 261 16.83 37.94 10.26
CA GLU A 261 17.67 37.00 9.51
C GLU A 261 17.04 35.60 9.40
N PRO A 262 16.41 35.03 10.46
CA PRO A 262 15.74 33.74 10.36
C PRO A 262 14.49 33.73 9.47
N LEU A 263 13.95 34.89 9.07
CA LEU A 263 12.80 34.94 8.15
C LEU A 263 13.19 34.66 6.69
N LYS A 264 14.45 34.89 6.30
CA LYS A 264 14.92 34.64 4.92
C LYS A 264 14.63 33.21 4.44
N PRO A 265 14.99 32.15 5.19
CA PRO A 265 14.64 30.78 4.78
C PRO A 265 13.12 30.51 4.83
N VAL A 266 12.33 31.22 5.65
CA VAL A 266 10.86 31.07 5.68
C VAL A 266 10.23 31.59 4.38
N PHE A 267 10.62 32.78 3.93
CA PHE A 267 10.16 33.30 2.64
C PHE A 267 10.62 32.42 1.48
N HIS A 268 11.85 31.91 1.54
CA HIS A 268 12.36 31.00 0.52
C HIS A 268 11.58 29.68 0.47
N HIS A 269 11.26 29.09 1.62
CA HIS A 269 10.44 27.88 1.74
C HIS A 269 9.09 28.04 1.04
N ASN A 270 8.31 29.03 1.47
CA ASN A 270 7.00 29.34 0.90
C ASN A 270 7.07 29.61 -0.62
N ALA A 271 8.13 30.29 -1.09
CA ALA A 271 8.35 30.52 -2.51
C ALA A 271 8.59 29.21 -3.29
N LEU A 272 9.45 28.32 -2.77
CA LEU A 272 9.75 27.02 -3.40
C LEU A 272 8.50 26.14 -3.43
N ASP A 273 7.73 26.11 -2.34
CA ASP A 273 6.49 25.32 -2.25
C ASP A 273 5.52 25.73 -3.37
N ILE A 274 5.30 27.03 -3.57
CA ILE A 274 4.42 27.57 -4.61
C ILE A 274 4.94 27.27 -6.03
N LEU A 275 6.23 27.44 -6.28
CA LEU A 275 6.83 27.11 -7.58
C LEU A 275 6.70 25.61 -7.88
N SER A 276 6.86 24.76 -6.87
CA SER A 276 6.71 23.30 -7.02
C SER A 276 5.30 22.88 -7.39
N LEU A 277 4.27 23.63 -6.97
CA LEU A 277 2.89 23.36 -7.37
C LEU A 277 2.70 23.43 -8.89
N VAL A 278 3.40 24.33 -9.60
CA VAL A 278 3.32 24.47 -11.06
C VAL A 278 3.79 23.19 -11.75
N GLY A 279 5.01 22.76 -11.47
CA GLY A 279 5.60 21.55 -12.05
C GLY A 279 4.84 20.28 -11.67
N LEU A 280 4.39 20.18 -10.41
CA LEU A 280 3.63 19.03 -9.93
C LEU A 280 2.24 18.95 -10.58
N THR A 281 1.58 20.09 -10.79
CA THR A 281 0.30 20.16 -11.51
C THR A 281 0.47 19.66 -12.94
N ALA A 282 1.44 20.18 -13.68
CA ALA A 282 1.69 19.76 -15.06
C ALA A 282 2.06 18.29 -15.17
N THR A 283 2.88 17.80 -14.22
CA THR A 283 3.31 16.40 -14.21
C THR A 283 2.15 15.45 -13.89
N ALA A 284 1.30 15.80 -12.92
CA ALA A 284 0.07 15.04 -12.65
C ALA A 284 -0.87 15.03 -13.88
N ASN A 285 -1.06 16.21 -14.51
CA ASN A 285 -1.97 16.37 -15.63
C ASN A 285 -1.55 15.52 -16.84
N ARG A 286 -0.26 15.58 -17.20
CA ARG A 286 0.31 14.79 -18.31
C ARG A 286 0.25 13.30 -18.06
N LEU A 287 0.63 12.85 -16.86
CA LEU A 287 0.58 11.43 -16.49
C LEU A 287 -0.83 10.85 -16.61
N LEU A 288 -1.86 11.66 -16.37
CA LEU A 288 -3.26 11.26 -16.38
C LEU A 288 -3.98 11.47 -17.72
N GLY A 289 -3.32 11.97 -18.77
CA GLY A 289 -4.03 12.13 -20.04
C GLY A 289 -3.19 12.17 -21.32
N SER A 290 -1.91 12.52 -21.26
CA SER A 290 -1.08 12.64 -22.48
C SER A 290 -0.05 11.53 -22.64
N LEU A 291 0.36 10.87 -21.55
CA LEU A 291 1.39 9.85 -21.61
C LEU A 291 0.83 8.47 -21.96
N THR A 292 1.47 7.83 -22.91
CA THR A 292 1.35 6.39 -23.19
C THR A 292 2.12 5.58 -22.14
N PRO A 293 1.81 4.29 -21.95
CA PRO A 293 2.52 3.43 -21.01
C PRO A 293 4.05 3.41 -21.19
N ASP A 294 4.54 3.51 -22.43
CA ASP A 294 5.97 3.48 -22.77
C ASP A 294 6.70 4.77 -22.38
N GLU A 295 5.97 5.89 -22.27
CA GLU A 295 6.53 7.19 -21.89
C GLU A 295 6.60 7.38 -20.37
N VAL A 296 5.93 6.51 -19.59
CA VAL A 296 5.99 6.57 -18.13
C VAL A 296 7.30 5.95 -17.66
N GLU A 297 8.18 6.71 -17.01
CA GLU A 297 9.50 6.23 -16.61
C GLU A 297 9.47 5.13 -15.54
N HIS A 298 8.53 5.16 -14.60
CA HIS A 298 8.50 4.22 -13.47
C HIS A 298 7.33 3.24 -13.56
N ALA A 299 7.60 1.95 -13.40
CA ALA A 299 6.57 0.91 -13.44
C ALA A 299 5.55 1.07 -12.30
N GLU A 300 5.96 1.59 -11.14
CA GLU A 300 5.09 1.85 -9.99
C GLU A 300 4.08 2.98 -10.25
N ASP A 301 4.49 4.00 -11.01
CA ASP A 301 3.62 5.11 -11.41
C ASP A 301 2.62 4.60 -12.46
N LEU A 302 3.07 3.76 -13.39
CA LEU A 302 2.22 3.09 -14.37
C LEU A 302 1.21 2.13 -13.70
N TYR A 303 1.63 1.41 -12.66
CA TYR A 303 0.74 0.58 -11.86
C TYR A 303 -0.34 1.40 -11.15
N SER A 304 0.05 2.56 -10.61
CA SER A 304 -0.88 3.49 -9.99
C SER A 304 -1.90 4.03 -11.01
N LEU A 305 -1.46 4.31 -12.23
CA LEU A 305 -2.34 4.71 -13.34
C LEU A 305 -3.33 3.59 -13.71
N ALA A 306 -2.89 2.33 -13.77
CA ALA A 306 -3.78 1.19 -14.02
C ALA A 306 -4.86 1.07 -12.93
N LEU A 307 -4.50 1.28 -11.66
CA LEU A 307 -5.45 1.32 -10.54
C LEU A 307 -6.47 2.46 -10.68
N VAL A 308 -6.03 3.64 -11.17
CA VAL A 308 -6.92 4.77 -11.44
C VAL A 308 -7.93 4.41 -12.52
N TYR A 309 -7.49 3.93 -13.69
CA TYR A 309 -8.39 3.52 -14.77
C TYR A 309 -9.38 2.43 -14.34
N ASP A 310 -8.91 1.43 -13.59
CA ASP A 310 -9.76 0.34 -13.06
C ASP A 310 -10.82 0.90 -12.10
N SER A 311 -10.44 1.82 -11.21
CA SER A 311 -11.38 2.45 -10.27
C SER A 311 -12.46 3.30 -10.94
N LEU A 312 -12.17 3.83 -12.14
CA LEU A 312 -13.07 4.65 -12.93
C LEU A 312 -13.91 3.83 -13.92
N GLY A 313 -13.71 2.50 -13.95
CA GLY A 313 -14.42 1.59 -14.85
C GLY A 313 -13.92 1.61 -16.30
N GLU A 314 -12.78 2.26 -16.57
CA GLU A 314 -12.17 2.33 -17.90
C GLU A 314 -11.43 1.03 -18.22
N THR A 315 -12.22 0.00 -18.47
CA THR A 315 -11.78 -1.40 -18.53
C THR A 315 -10.66 -1.63 -19.56
N ASP A 316 -10.78 -1.07 -20.75
CA ASP A 316 -9.78 -1.26 -21.82
C ASP A 316 -8.45 -0.56 -21.50
N ALA A 317 -8.51 0.67 -20.98
CA ALA A 317 -7.33 1.42 -20.56
C ALA A 317 -6.64 0.76 -19.35
N ALA A 318 -7.42 0.31 -18.37
CA ALA A 318 -6.92 -0.44 -17.23
C ALA A 318 -6.23 -1.73 -17.68
N GLN A 319 -6.83 -2.49 -18.59
CA GLN A 319 -6.27 -3.74 -19.07
C GLN A 319 -4.93 -3.52 -19.77
N LYS A 320 -4.88 -2.62 -20.75
CA LYS A 320 -3.64 -2.29 -21.48
C LYS A 320 -2.53 -1.85 -20.53
N THR A 321 -2.86 -0.99 -19.58
CA THR A 321 -1.90 -0.47 -18.62
C THR A 321 -1.40 -1.55 -17.65
N TYR A 322 -2.29 -2.41 -17.12
CA TYR A 322 -1.87 -3.54 -16.28
C TYR A 322 -1.00 -4.56 -17.03
N GLU A 323 -1.32 -4.84 -18.31
CA GLU A 323 -0.51 -5.72 -19.17
C GLU A 323 0.92 -5.16 -19.32
N ALA A 324 1.05 -3.87 -19.64
CA ALA A 324 2.35 -3.19 -19.74
C ALA A 324 3.12 -3.21 -18.41
N VAL A 325 2.45 -3.03 -17.27
CA VAL A 325 3.05 -3.12 -15.93
C VAL A 325 3.63 -4.51 -15.68
N VAL A 326 2.87 -5.56 -15.99
CA VAL A 326 3.31 -6.94 -15.75
C VAL A 326 4.47 -7.32 -16.65
N GLU A 327 4.45 -6.89 -17.91
CA GLU A 327 5.53 -7.11 -18.87
C GLU A 327 6.82 -6.40 -18.45
N ARG A 328 6.72 -5.15 -18.01
CA ARG A 328 7.86 -4.37 -17.51
C ARG A 328 8.43 -4.91 -16.20
N GLY A 329 7.56 -5.45 -15.35
CA GLY A 329 7.91 -6.00 -14.05
C GLY A 329 7.96 -4.93 -12.95
N LEU A 330 7.57 -5.36 -11.75
CA LEU A 330 7.59 -4.57 -10.52
C LEU A 330 8.43 -5.25 -9.44
N PRO A 331 8.92 -4.50 -8.44
CA PRO A 331 9.64 -5.09 -7.31
C PRO A 331 8.74 -5.98 -6.43
N GLY A 332 9.20 -7.22 -6.19
CA GLY A 332 8.71 -8.11 -5.13
C GLY A 332 7.18 -8.22 -5.02
N ALA A 333 6.65 -7.78 -3.88
CA ALA A 333 5.22 -7.91 -3.55
C ALA A 333 4.29 -7.14 -4.50
N LEU A 334 4.76 -6.05 -5.13
CA LEU A 334 3.94 -5.25 -6.04
C LEU A 334 3.62 -6.01 -7.33
N GLN A 335 4.56 -6.82 -7.85
CA GLN A 335 4.29 -7.67 -9.01
C GLN A 335 3.16 -8.66 -8.74
N GLY A 336 3.18 -9.28 -7.55
CA GLY A 336 2.12 -10.17 -7.11
C GLY A 336 0.77 -9.46 -6.98
N GLU A 337 0.76 -8.21 -6.49
CA GLU A 337 -0.45 -7.38 -6.41
C GLU A 337 -1.01 -7.05 -7.80
N ALA A 338 -0.15 -6.63 -8.73
CA ALA A 338 -0.53 -6.30 -10.10
C ALA A 338 -1.10 -7.51 -10.85
N LEU A 339 -0.47 -8.68 -10.73
CA LEU A 339 -0.97 -9.93 -11.31
C LEU A 339 -2.35 -10.30 -10.75
N ARG A 340 -2.58 -10.15 -9.43
CA ARG A 340 -3.91 -10.38 -8.83
C ARG A 340 -4.94 -9.42 -9.42
N LYS A 341 -4.64 -8.12 -9.51
CA LYS A 341 -5.53 -7.11 -10.11
C LYS A 341 -5.85 -7.41 -11.57
N LEU A 342 -4.84 -7.69 -12.40
CA LEU A 342 -5.04 -8.03 -13.81
C LEU A 342 -5.87 -9.30 -14.00
N SER A 343 -5.60 -10.35 -13.21
CA SER A 343 -6.39 -11.59 -13.30
C SER A 343 -7.84 -11.40 -12.86
N ALA A 344 -8.10 -10.54 -11.87
CA ALA A 344 -9.45 -10.15 -11.46
C ALA A 344 -10.16 -9.36 -12.57
N LEU A 345 -9.46 -8.46 -13.26
CA LEU A 345 -9.96 -7.73 -14.42
C LEU A 345 -10.33 -8.68 -15.56
N TYR A 346 -9.42 -9.59 -15.95
CA TYR A 346 -9.71 -10.61 -16.97
C TYR A 346 -10.91 -11.49 -16.61
N LYS A 347 -11.04 -11.88 -15.33
CA LYS A 347 -12.20 -12.64 -14.88
C LYS A 347 -13.49 -11.84 -15.06
N ARG A 348 -13.50 -10.56 -14.68
CA ARG A 348 -14.66 -9.66 -14.81
C ARG A 348 -15.04 -9.40 -16.27
N THR A 349 -14.07 -9.40 -17.19
CA THR A 349 -14.29 -9.22 -18.64
C THR A 349 -14.49 -10.52 -19.41
N GLY A 350 -14.59 -11.67 -18.72
CA GLY A 350 -14.84 -12.98 -19.35
C GLY A 350 -13.62 -13.64 -20.00
N GLN A 351 -12.43 -13.04 -19.91
CA GLN A 351 -11.16 -13.55 -20.43
C GLN A 351 -10.56 -14.63 -19.50
N LEU A 352 -11.34 -15.66 -19.17
CA LEU A 352 -11.00 -16.66 -18.15
C LEU A 352 -9.71 -17.43 -18.45
N ASN A 353 -9.42 -17.72 -19.72
CA ASN A 353 -8.18 -18.39 -20.13
C ASN A 353 -6.93 -17.58 -19.74
N ARG A 354 -6.96 -16.25 -19.95
CA ARG A 354 -5.87 -15.34 -19.61
C ARG A 354 -5.73 -15.21 -18.08
N ALA A 355 -6.85 -15.09 -17.38
CA ALA A 355 -6.87 -15.09 -15.91
C ALA A 355 -6.26 -16.38 -15.33
N ALA A 356 -6.63 -17.55 -15.88
CA ALA A 356 -6.10 -18.84 -15.45
C ALA A 356 -4.59 -19.00 -15.70
N HIS A 357 -4.06 -18.40 -16.76
CA HIS A 357 -2.61 -18.37 -17.00
C HIS A 357 -1.88 -17.66 -15.85
N ILE A 358 -2.38 -16.49 -15.43
CA ILE A 358 -1.82 -15.75 -14.29
C ILE A 358 -1.96 -16.56 -12.99
N TRP A 359 -3.13 -17.15 -12.73
CA TRP A 359 -3.34 -17.92 -11.51
C TRP A 359 -2.41 -19.13 -11.40
N ARG A 360 -2.07 -19.81 -12.50
CA ARG A 360 -1.06 -20.88 -12.49
C ARG A 360 0.32 -20.36 -12.10
N GLY A 361 0.71 -19.18 -12.57
CA GLY A 361 1.98 -18.55 -12.17
C GLY A 361 2.01 -18.23 -10.69
N LEU A 362 0.96 -17.57 -10.19
CA LEU A 362 0.82 -17.20 -8.77
C LEU A 362 0.69 -18.42 -7.85
N GLU A 363 0.02 -19.48 -8.28
CA GLU A 363 -0.11 -20.74 -7.53
C GLU A 363 1.24 -21.40 -7.25
N ARG A 364 2.16 -21.41 -8.23
CA ARG A 364 3.53 -21.92 -8.03
C ARG A 364 4.32 -21.12 -7.01
N LEU A 365 3.97 -19.85 -6.81
CA LEU A 365 4.55 -18.97 -5.79
C LEU A 365 3.82 -19.08 -4.44
N GLY A 366 2.84 -19.98 -4.31
CA GLY A 366 2.10 -20.22 -3.08
C GLY A 366 0.95 -19.24 -2.82
N ASP A 367 0.48 -18.50 -3.82
CA ASP A 367 -0.66 -17.58 -3.65
C ASP A 367 -1.98 -18.34 -3.47
N ALA A 368 -2.52 -18.32 -2.26
CA ALA A 368 -3.73 -19.07 -1.91
C ALA A 368 -4.98 -18.60 -2.66
N GLU A 369 -5.11 -17.30 -2.94
CA GLU A 369 -6.25 -16.75 -3.65
C GLU A 369 -6.25 -17.22 -5.11
N ALA A 370 -5.08 -17.19 -5.75
CA ALA A 370 -4.89 -17.73 -7.09
C ALA A 370 -5.21 -19.23 -7.16
N CYS A 371 -4.78 -20.03 -6.17
CA CYS A 371 -5.14 -21.46 -6.08
C CYS A 371 -6.65 -21.67 -6.07
N VAL A 372 -7.40 -20.88 -5.28
CA VAL A 372 -8.86 -20.97 -5.21
C VAL A 372 -9.51 -20.58 -6.53
N GLN A 373 -9.07 -19.47 -7.16
CA GLN A 373 -9.60 -19.05 -8.45
C GLN A 373 -9.30 -20.07 -9.55
N LEU A 374 -8.10 -20.66 -9.55
CA LEU A 374 -7.75 -21.74 -10.47
C LEU A 374 -8.61 -22.98 -10.22
N ALA A 375 -8.91 -23.34 -8.97
CA ALA A 375 -9.81 -24.45 -8.66
C ALA A 375 -11.24 -24.20 -9.16
N VAL A 376 -11.74 -22.95 -9.03
CA VAL A 376 -13.03 -22.54 -9.61
C VAL A 376 -13.01 -22.70 -11.13
N TYR A 377 -11.92 -22.28 -11.77
CA TYR A 377 -11.74 -22.39 -13.22
C TYR A 377 -11.74 -23.86 -13.69
N HIS A 378 -10.99 -24.74 -13.03
CA HIS A 378 -11.01 -26.18 -13.32
C HIS A 378 -12.42 -26.76 -13.15
N GLU A 379 -13.11 -26.44 -12.04
CA GLU A 379 -14.44 -27.00 -11.75
C GLU A 379 -15.51 -26.56 -12.75
N HIS A 380 -15.55 -25.28 -13.10
CA HIS A 380 -16.67 -24.69 -13.84
C HIS A 380 -16.40 -24.49 -15.32
N HIS A 381 -15.18 -24.12 -15.70
CA HIS A 381 -14.82 -23.84 -17.09
C HIS A 381 -14.30 -25.09 -17.80
N LEU A 382 -13.33 -25.80 -17.20
CA LEU A 382 -12.77 -27.03 -17.78
C LEU A 382 -13.61 -28.28 -17.48
N ARG A 383 -14.57 -28.19 -16.55
CA ARG A 383 -15.33 -29.34 -16.00
C ARG A 383 -14.42 -30.44 -15.42
N ASP A 384 -13.24 -30.05 -14.98
CA ASP A 384 -12.23 -30.88 -14.36
C ASP A 384 -12.35 -30.83 -12.83
N ALA A 385 -13.27 -31.64 -12.29
CA ALA A 385 -13.46 -31.76 -10.85
C ALA A 385 -12.21 -32.33 -10.14
N LYS A 386 -11.37 -33.11 -10.85
CA LYS A 386 -10.18 -33.74 -10.30
C LYS A 386 -9.08 -32.70 -10.06
N GLY A 387 -8.74 -31.90 -11.07
CA GLY A 387 -7.76 -30.82 -10.93
C GLY A 387 -8.18 -29.77 -9.90
N ALA A 388 -9.48 -29.44 -9.86
CA ALA A 388 -10.03 -28.58 -8.82
C ALA A 388 -9.82 -29.15 -7.41
N ALA A 389 -10.05 -30.47 -7.22
CA ALA A 389 -9.85 -31.12 -5.93
C ALA A 389 -8.38 -31.15 -5.51
N MET A 390 -7.45 -31.39 -6.44
CA MET A 390 -6.00 -31.35 -6.15
C MET A 390 -5.55 -29.96 -5.67
N LEU A 391 -6.03 -28.88 -6.28
CA LEU A 391 -5.72 -27.51 -5.86
C LEU A 391 -6.23 -27.22 -4.44
N VAL A 392 -7.48 -27.58 -4.15
CA VAL A 392 -8.09 -27.37 -2.82
C VAL A 392 -7.43 -28.25 -1.77
N GLY A 393 -7.08 -29.49 -2.11
CA GLY A 393 -6.38 -30.42 -1.21
C GLY A 393 -5.05 -29.86 -0.75
N ARG A 394 -4.23 -29.35 -1.67
CA ARG A 394 -2.94 -28.71 -1.36
C ARG A 394 -3.08 -27.52 -0.42
N LEU A 395 -4.12 -26.70 -0.57
CA LEU A 395 -4.37 -25.60 0.37
C LEU A 395 -4.71 -26.10 1.78
N LEU A 396 -5.52 -27.16 1.88
CA LEU A 396 -5.89 -27.75 3.18
C LEU A 396 -4.71 -28.42 3.89
N GLU A 397 -3.69 -28.87 3.14
CA GLU A 397 -2.45 -29.44 3.70
C GLU A 397 -1.58 -28.41 4.43
N LEU A 398 -1.70 -27.11 4.12
CA LEU A 398 -0.94 -26.05 4.80
C LEU A 398 -1.31 -25.90 6.29
N GLY A 399 -2.42 -26.50 6.72
CA GLY A 399 -2.97 -26.37 8.06
C GLY A 399 -3.86 -25.13 8.22
N GLU A 400 -4.79 -25.18 9.17
CA GLU A 400 -5.77 -24.10 9.36
C GLU A 400 -5.13 -22.78 9.81
N GLU A 401 -3.99 -22.84 10.50
CA GLU A 401 -3.27 -21.67 11.00
C GLU A 401 -2.62 -20.84 9.88
N ALA A 402 -2.26 -21.48 8.78
CA ALA A 402 -1.65 -20.82 7.62
C ALA A 402 -2.68 -20.17 6.67
N LEU A 403 -3.98 -20.39 6.91
CA LEU A 403 -5.06 -19.93 6.03
C LEU A 403 -5.82 -18.75 6.64
N PRO A 404 -6.38 -17.85 5.80
CA PRO A 404 -7.25 -16.79 6.27
C PRO A 404 -8.46 -17.34 7.02
N LYS A 405 -8.82 -16.77 8.17
CA LYS A 405 -9.97 -17.24 8.96
C LYS A 405 -11.33 -17.07 8.26
N ARG A 406 -11.44 -16.14 7.30
CA ARG A 406 -12.68 -15.80 6.57
C ARG A 406 -12.39 -15.66 5.07
N GLY A 407 -13.44 -15.71 4.24
CA GLY A 407 -13.35 -15.58 2.78
C GLY A 407 -13.30 -16.93 2.06
N GLU A 408 -13.05 -16.90 0.74
CA GLU A 408 -13.06 -18.12 -0.09
C GLU A 408 -11.88 -19.06 0.22
N CYS A 409 -10.79 -18.53 0.75
CA CYS A 409 -9.60 -19.28 1.18
C CYS A 409 -9.71 -19.82 2.60
N SER A 410 -10.83 -19.60 3.31
CA SER A 410 -10.95 -20.08 4.69
C SER A 410 -11.02 -21.61 4.77
N PRO A 411 -10.53 -22.23 5.86
CA PRO A 411 -10.62 -23.67 6.05
C PRO A 411 -12.04 -24.21 5.85
N GLU A 412 -13.04 -23.50 6.36
CA GLU A 412 -14.46 -23.87 6.20
C GLU A 412 -14.91 -23.80 4.74
N SER A 413 -14.58 -22.71 4.02
CA SER A 413 -14.91 -22.55 2.61
C SER A 413 -14.24 -23.63 1.74
N LEU A 414 -12.97 -23.93 2.01
CA LEU A 414 -12.20 -24.97 1.31
C LEU A 414 -12.74 -26.37 1.61
N LYS A 415 -13.03 -26.70 2.87
CA LYS A 415 -13.67 -27.97 3.27
C LYS A 415 -15.02 -28.16 2.60
N ARG A 416 -15.85 -27.11 2.54
CA ARG A 416 -17.15 -27.13 1.84
C ARG A 416 -16.98 -27.37 0.34
N ARG A 417 -16.02 -26.69 -0.30
CA ARG A 417 -15.69 -26.90 -1.72
C ARG A 417 -15.20 -28.34 -1.96
N MET A 418 -14.30 -28.84 -1.12
CA MET A 418 -13.80 -30.22 -1.19
C MET A 418 -14.94 -31.23 -1.09
N ARG A 419 -15.86 -31.07 -0.14
CA ARG A 419 -17.05 -31.95 -0.01
C ARG A 419 -17.90 -31.95 -1.28
N ARG A 420 -18.11 -30.78 -1.89
CA ARG A 420 -18.84 -30.67 -3.17
C ARG A 420 -18.11 -31.37 -4.31
N LEU A 421 -16.80 -31.18 -4.42
CA LEU A 421 -15.96 -31.81 -5.46
C LEU A 421 -15.94 -33.34 -5.31
N ARG A 422 -15.81 -33.85 -4.08
CA ARG A 422 -15.94 -35.28 -3.77
C ARG A 422 -17.27 -35.86 -4.26
N LYS A 423 -18.39 -35.17 -4.01
CA LYS A 423 -19.71 -35.59 -4.49
C LYS A 423 -19.79 -35.65 -6.02
N LYS A 424 -19.15 -34.71 -6.73
CA LYS A 424 -19.11 -34.68 -8.20
C LYS A 424 -18.26 -35.80 -8.81
N LEU A 425 -17.21 -36.24 -8.11
CA LEU A 425 -16.32 -37.31 -8.57
C LEU A 425 -16.94 -38.72 -8.40
N GLY A 426 -18.02 -38.86 -7.63
CA GLY A 426 -18.73 -40.13 -7.47
C GLY A 426 -17.86 -41.26 -6.90
N GLU A 427 -18.15 -42.51 -7.28
CA GLU A 427 -17.38 -43.70 -6.90
C GLU A 427 -15.97 -43.76 -7.52
N GLY A 428 -15.69 -42.92 -8.54
CA GLY A 428 -14.35 -42.77 -9.13
C GLY A 428 -13.33 -42.07 -8.23
N GLY A 429 -13.77 -41.48 -7.11
CA GLY A 429 -12.90 -41.06 -6.01
C GLY A 429 -12.04 -39.83 -6.24
N LEU A 430 -11.43 -39.36 -5.15
CA LEU A 430 -10.28 -38.46 -5.23
C LEU A 430 -9.07 -39.26 -5.75
N PRO A 431 -8.10 -38.64 -6.45
CA PRO A 431 -6.88 -39.34 -6.85
C PRO A 431 -6.27 -40.03 -5.63
N MET A 432 -6.02 -41.33 -5.78
CA MET A 432 -5.26 -42.09 -4.81
C MET A 432 -3.79 -41.66 -4.95
N PRO A 433 -3.14 -41.20 -3.87
CA PRO A 433 -1.71 -40.92 -3.92
C PRO A 433 -0.94 -42.11 -4.48
N HIS A 434 0.07 -41.87 -5.31
CA HIS A 434 0.90 -42.96 -5.84
C HIS A 434 2.16 -43.10 -4.99
N ILE A 435 2.42 -44.31 -4.48
CA ILE A 435 3.69 -44.59 -3.79
C ILE A 435 4.77 -44.83 -4.83
N ASP A 436 5.71 -43.91 -4.97
CA ASP A 436 6.80 -44.00 -5.95
C ASP A 436 7.89 -44.98 -5.51
N SER A 437 8.27 -44.91 -4.23
CA SER A 437 9.26 -45.82 -3.64
C SER A 437 9.16 -45.89 -2.12
N TYR A 438 9.61 -47.00 -1.56
CA TYR A 438 9.74 -47.24 -0.12
C TYR A 438 11.11 -47.85 0.21
N SER A 439 11.74 -47.37 1.29
CA SER A 439 12.90 -47.96 1.94
C SER A 439 12.78 -47.79 3.47
N PHE A 440 13.64 -48.45 4.24
CA PHE A 440 13.61 -48.32 5.71
C PHE A 440 13.64 -46.85 6.16
N GLY A 441 12.59 -46.42 6.88
CA GLY A 441 12.45 -45.06 7.41
C GLY A 441 12.13 -43.97 6.38
N ARG A 442 11.90 -44.30 5.10
CA ARG A 442 11.68 -43.31 4.03
C ARG A 442 10.69 -43.83 2.98
N ILE A 443 9.74 -42.99 2.59
CA ILE A 443 8.79 -43.27 1.51
C ILE A 443 8.61 -42.02 0.63
N ILE A 444 8.49 -42.20 -0.68
CA ILE A 444 8.21 -41.13 -1.64
C ILE A 444 6.81 -41.36 -2.19
N ILE A 445 5.93 -40.35 -2.06
CA ILE A 445 4.54 -40.40 -2.50
C ILE A 445 4.25 -39.14 -3.32
N ASP A 446 3.78 -39.31 -4.55
CA ASP A 446 3.55 -38.22 -5.52
C ASP A 446 4.76 -37.24 -5.62
N GLY A 447 5.98 -37.78 -5.59
CA GLY A 447 7.24 -37.04 -5.64
C GLY A 447 7.67 -36.36 -4.34
N ARG A 448 6.89 -36.48 -3.24
CA ARG A 448 7.22 -35.92 -1.92
C ARG A 448 7.81 -36.96 -1.00
N GLU A 449 8.91 -36.61 -0.35
CA GLU A 449 9.57 -37.46 0.64
C GLU A 449 8.91 -37.36 2.03
N HIS A 450 8.70 -38.51 2.65
CA HIS A 450 8.25 -38.65 4.03
C HIS A 450 9.22 -39.56 4.80
N THR A 451 9.65 -39.10 5.99
CA THR A 451 10.60 -39.79 6.88
C THR A 451 9.98 -40.28 8.18
N ALA A 452 8.66 -40.12 8.32
CA ALA A 452 7.87 -40.58 9.44
C ALA A 452 6.67 -41.36 8.92
N ASP A 453 6.12 -42.22 9.77
CA ASP A 453 4.90 -42.98 9.53
C ASP A 453 3.82 -42.13 8.87
N VAL A 454 3.15 -42.71 7.88
CA VAL A 454 2.24 -41.98 7.01
C VAL A 454 0.91 -42.71 6.90
N LEU A 455 -0.16 -41.94 6.97
CA LEU A 455 -1.49 -42.41 6.62
C LEU A 455 -1.85 -41.87 5.22
N ILE A 456 -2.17 -42.75 4.29
CA ILE A 456 -2.61 -42.42 2.94
C ILE A 456 -4.12 -42.59 2.86
N LEU A 457 -4.82 -41.53 2.47
CA LEU A 457 -6.27 -41.50 2.35
C LEU A 457 -6.68 -41.10 0.93
N PRO A 458 -7.93 -41.38 0.52
CA PRO A 458 -8.51 -40.74 -0.65
C PRO A 458 -8.36 -39.21 -0.58
N GLY A 459 -7.57 -38.65 -1.50
CA GLY A 459 -7.29 -37.22 -1.60
C GLY A 459 -6.09 -36.68 -0.81
N GLY A 460 -5.15 -37.52 -0.39
CA GLY A 460 -3.82 -37.06 0.02
C GLY A 460 -3.19 -37.87 1.15
N THR A 461 -1.99 -37.46 1.55
CA THR A 461 -1.24 -38.08 2.64
C THR A 461 -1.40 -37.30 3.96
N ARG A 462 -1.20 -37.98 5.08
CA ARG A 462 -1.13 -37.44 6.44
C ARG A 462 0.21 -37.87 7.03
N PRO A 463 1.27 -37.07 6.87
CA PRO A 463 2.58 -37.39 7.42
C PRO A 463 2.58 -37.30 8.94
N GLY A 464 3.47 -38.06 9.58
CA GLY A 464 3.61 -38.05 11.04
C GLY A 464 2.45 -38.73 11.76
N TRP A 465 1.81 -39.71 11.11
CA TRP A 465 0.79 -40.54 11.74
C TRP A 465 1.41 -41.32 12.91
N ARG A 466 0.91 -41.09 14.12
CA ARG A 466 1.42 -41.71 15.34
C ARG A 466 0.36 -42.57 16.00
N ARG A 467 0.81 -43.71 16.51
CA ARG A 467 0.00 -44.62 17.33
C ARG A 467 0.15 -44.26 18.81
N ALA A 468 -0.86 -44.59 19.61
CA ALA A 468 -0.79 -44.44 21.06
C ALA A 468 0.35 -45.27 21.69
N ARG A 469 0.69 -46.42 21.10
CA ARG A 469 1.83 -47.28 21.47
C ARG A 469 2.71 -47.55 20.25
N GLY A 470 4.03 -47.41 20.38
CA GLY A 470 4.96 -47.33 19.24
C GLY A 470 4.92 -48.50 18.25
N HIS A 471 4.73 -49.73 18.74
CA HIS A 471 4.69 -50.96 17.95
C HIS A 471 3.35 -51.70 18.06
N GLU A 472 2.28 -51.04 18.49
CA GLU A 472 0.97 -51.65 18.63
C GLU A 472 -0.07 -50.72 18.00
N LEU A 473 -0.79 -51.22 17.00
CA LEU A 473 -1.81 -50.45 16.31
C LEU A 473 -3.17 -50.59 17.00
N GLY A 474 -3.62 -49.53 17.66
CA GLY A 474 -4.94 -49.48 18.29
C GLY A 474 -6.05 -49.07 17.30
N ALA A 475 -7.30 -49.45 17.61
CA ALA A 475 -8.48 -49.05 16.83
C ALA A 475 -8.64 -47.53 16.69
N ALA A 476 -8.33 -46.77 17.75
CA ALA A 476 -8.40 -45.30 17.75
C ALA A 476 -7.41 -44.66 16.77
N ASP A 477 -6.27 -45.30 16.50
CA ASP A 477 -5.25 -44.79 15.57
C ASP A 477 -5.74 -44.79 14.11
N LEU A 478 -6.85 -45.50 13.82
CA LEU A 478 -7.45 -45.64 12.50
C LEU A 478 -8.72 -44.79 12.30
N GLU A 479 -9.09 -43.93 13.25
CA GLU A 479 -10.32 -43.11 13.16
C GLU A 479 -10.38 -42.28 11.88
N GLN A 480 -9.28 -41.58 11.54
CA GLN A 480 -9.17 -40.81 10.28
C GLN A 480 -9.31 -41.68 9.02
N ALA A 481 -8.83 -42.93 9.09
CA ALA A 481 -8.96 -43.88 7.99
C ALA A 481 -10.41 -44.34 7.83
N LEU A 482 -11.11 -44.60 8.93
CA LEU A 482 -12.50 -45.05 8.93
C LEU A 482 -13.46 -43.93 8.49
N GLU A 483 -13.22 -42.69 8.92
CA GLU A 483 -13.98 -41.51 8.45
C GLU A 483 -13.90 -41.34 6.92
N ALA A 484 -12.77 -41.73 6.32
CA ALA A 484 -12.58 -41.66 4.88
C ALA A 484 -13.39 -42.72 4.10
N ARG A 485 -14.02 -43.68 4.79
CA ARG A 485 -14.82 -44.78 4.22
C ARG A 485 -14.12 -45.51 3.05
N PRO A 486 -12.91 -46.05 3.25
CA PRO A 486 -12.17 -46.74 2.21
C PRO A 486 -12.82 -48.08 1.87
N SER A 487 -12.57 -48.57 0.67
CA SER A 487 -12.99 -49.91 0.26
C SER A 487 -12.15 -51.01 0.94
N VAL A 488 -10.94 -50.66 1.38
CA VAL A 488 -10.03 -51.51 2.15
C VAL A 488 -8.97 -50.67 2.88
N ILE A 489 -8.55 -51.10 4.07
CA ILE A 489 -7.42 -50.50 4.80
C ILE A 489 -6.21 -51.43 4.70
N ILE A 490 -5.11 -50.94 4.13
CA ILE A 490 -3.83 -51.64 4.07
C ILE A 490 -2.96 -51.19 5.25
N ILE A 491 -2.54 -52.14 6.09
CA ILE A 491 -1.76 -51.87 7.30
C ILE A 491 -0.33 -52.37 7.05
N GLY A 492 0.63 -51.44 7.00
CA GLY A 492 2.06 -51.72 6.87
C GLY A 492 2.70 -51.85 8.25
N THR A 493 3.25 -53.03 8.58
CA THR A 493 3.75 -53.37 9.92
C THR A 493 5.24 -53.09 10.16
N GLY A 494 5.88 -52.36 9.24
CA GLY A 494 7.32 -52.10 9.25
C GLY A 494 8.09 -52.96 8.24
N ASN A 495 9.38 -52.71 8.11
CA ASN A 495 10.29 -53.42 7.21
C ASN A 495 10.44 -54.90 7.61
N LEU A 496 10.61 -55.17 8.90
CA LEU A 496 10.68 -56.52 9.47
C LEU A 496 9.31 -57.03 9.92
N GLY A 497 8.28 -56.18 9.91
CA GLY A 497 6.91 -56.51 10.30
C GLY A 497 6.73 -56.65 11.81
N ARG A 498 7.41 -55.81 12.58
CA ARG A 498 7.44 -55.87 14.06
C ARG A 498 6.33 -55.09 14.75
N MET A 499 5.55 -54.29 14.01
CA MET A 499 4.36 -53.65 14.55
C MET A 499 3.24 -54.68 14.70
N ASP A 500 2.78 -54.88 15.93
CA ASP A 500 1.64 -55.72 16.25
C ASP A 500 0.32 -55.02 15.89
N VAL A 501 -0.62 -55.83 15.41
CA VAL A 501 -2.00 -55.41 15.13
C VAL A 501 -2.91 -56.32 15.94
N PRO A 502 -3.20 -55.95 17.20
CA PRO A 502 -3.92 -56.80 18.13
C PRO A 502 -5.25 -57.29 17.58
N GLU A 503 -5.66 -58.49 18.00
CA GLU A 503 -6.95 -59.08 17.58
C GLU A 503 -8.14 -58.19 17.96
N SER A 504 -8.03 -57.39 19.02
CA SER A 504 -9.04 -56.38 19.38
C SER A 504 -9.22 -55.30 18.30
N THR A 505 -8.13 -54.82 17.70
CA THR A 505 -8.16 -53.88 16.58
C THR A 505 -8.72 -54.53 15.33
N GLN A 506 -8.32 -55.78 15.05
CA GLN A 506 -8.83 -56.53 13.90
C GLN A 506 -10.33 -56.81 14.02
N ALA A 507 -10.79 -57.28 15.19
CA ALA A 507 -12.20 -57.52 15.48
C ALA A 507 -13.03 -56.23 15.35
N PHE A 508 -12.50 -55.10 15.81
CA PHE A 508 -13.15 -53.80 15.64
C PHE A 508 -13.33 -53.44 14.16
N LEU A 509 -12.30 -53.60 13.32
CA LEU A 509 -12.41 -53.35 11.88
C LEU A 509 -13.45 -54.28 11.21
N ARG A 510 -13.50 -55.55 11.61
CA ARG A 510 -14.54 -56.51 11.14
C ARG A 510 -15.94 -56.06 11.57
N GLN A 511 -16.10 -55.60 12.81
CA GLN A 511 -17.39 -55.10 13.33
C GLN A 511 -17.86 -53.84 12.59
N GLN A 512 -16.94 -52.97 12.17
CA GLN A 512 -17.24 -51.81 11.32
C GLN A 512 -17.54 -52.20 9.85
N GLY A 513 -17.44 -53.48 9.49
CA GLY A 513 -17.66 -53.97 8.13
C GLY A 513 -16.57 -53.53 7.14
N VAL A 514 -15.39 -53.15 7.62
CA VAL A 514 -14.30 -52.64 6.78
C VAL A 514 -13.34 -53.78 6.44
N ARG A 515 -13.07 -53.96 5.14
CA ARG A 515 -12.04 -54.90 4.67
C ARG A 515 -10.66 -54.37 5.03
N PHE A 516 -9.75 -55.21 5.48
CA PHE A 516 -8.36 -54.81 5.76
C PHE A 516 -7.36 -55.91 5.42
N GLU A 517 -6.12 -55.52 5.11
CA GLU A 517 -4.99 -56.42 4.87
C GLU A 517 -3.79 -55.96 5.71
N VAL A 518 -3.18 -56.88 6.46
CA VAL A 518 -1.98 -56.60 7.29
C VAL A 518 -0.77 -57.20 6.60
N LEU A 519 0.20 -56.36 6.23
CA LEU A 519 1.36 -56.74 5.41
C LEU A 519 2.62 -56.06 5.92
N ARG A 520 3.80 -56.62 5.59
CA ARG A 520 5.07 -55.88 5.74
C ARG A 520 5.03 -54.64 4.84
N THR A 521 5.63 -53.53 5.28
CA THR A 521 5.43 -52.23 4.63
C THR A 521 5.80 -52.22 3.14
N ALA A 522 6.85 -52.94 2.72
CA ALA A 522 7.18 -53.05 1.29
C ALA A 522 6.05 -53.70 0.46
N ALA A 523 5.46 -54.79 0.96
CA ALA A 523 4.33 -55.47 0.32
C ALA A 523 3.05 -54.64 0.42
N ALA A 524 2.83 -53.95 1.56
CA ALA A 524 1.73 -53.01 1.74
C ALA A 524 1.75 -51.89 0.69
N CYS A 525 2.93 -51.34 0.39
CA CYS A 525 3.09 -50.29 -0.62
C CYS A 525 2.71 -50.78 -2.03
N GLN A 526 3.21 -51.96 -2.43
CA GLN A 526 2.88 -52.57 -3.72
C GLN A 526 1.37 -52.86 -3.81
N ARG A 527 0.83 -53.48 -2.76
CA ARG A 527 -0.57 -53.85 -2.68
C ARG A 527 -1.49 -52.64 -2.75
N TYR A 528 -1.15 -51.58 -2.01
CA TYR A 528 -1.87 -50.32 -2.07
C TYR A 528 -1.90 -49.75 -3.50
N ASN A 529 -0.77 -49.68 -4.19
CA ASN A 529 -0.71 -49.18 -5.57
C ASN A 529 -1.51 -50.04 -6.57
N GLU A 530 -1.57 -51.37 -6.36
CA GLU A 530 -2.40 -52.26 -7.18
C GLU A 530 -3.89 -51.98 -6.99
N LEU A 531 -4.33 -51.84 -5.74
CA LEU A 531 -5.72 -51.61 -5.39
C LEU A 531 -6.18 -50.21 -5.76
N ALA A 532 -5.30 -49.21 -5.61
CA ALA A 532 -5.54 -47.82 -6.01
C ALA A 532 -5.88 -47.66 -7.51
N LYS A 533 -5.56 -48.66 -8.35
CA LYS A 533 -5.96 -48.69 -9.77
C LYS A 533 -7.42 -49.12 -10.00
N LYS A 534 -8.05 -49.77 -9.01
CA LYS A 534 -9.35 -50.45 -9.16
C LYS A 534 -10.40 -49.98 -8.16
N GLU A 535 -9.97 -49.49 -7.00
CA GLU A 535 -10.84 -49.10 -5.88
C GLU A 535 -10.16 -48.03 -5.03
N GLN A 536 -10.75 -47.66 -3.88
CA GLN A 536 -10.27 -46.57 -3.01
C GLN A 536 -9.70 -47.12 -1.69
N PRO A 537 -8.47 -47.65 -1.67
CA PRO A 537 -7.83 -48.13 -0.45
C PRO A 537 -7.36 -46.97 0.44
N ALA A 538 -7.36 -47.16 1.75
CA ALA A 538 -6.51 -46.37 2.65
C ALA A 538 -5.25 -47.18 3.01
N ALA A 539 -4.16 -46.51 3.38
CA ALA A 539 -2.96 -47.19 3.88
C ALA A 539 -2.41 -46.55 5.15
N ALA A 540 -2.23 -47.31 6.21
CA ALA A 540 -1.57 -46.91 7.45
C ALA A 540 -0.18 -47.57 7.48
N LEU A 541 0.87 -46.81 7.21
CA LEU A 541 2.21 -47.37 6.93
C LEU A 541 3.19 -47.00 8.05
N HIS A 542 3.66 -48.02 8.77
CA HIS A 542 4.83 -47.91 9.64
C HIS A 542 6.10 -48.01 8.78
N LEU A 543 6.93 -46.98 8.75
CA LEU A 543 8.08 -46.91 7.84
C LEU A 543 9.34 -47.55 8.41
N THR A 544 9.43 -47.63 9.74
CA THR A 544 10.55 -48.23 10.46
C THR A 544 10.25 -49.66 10.91
N CYS A 545 11.22 -50.29 11.58
CA CYS A 545 11.15 -51.60 12.24
C CYS A 545 11.11 -52.80 11.28
#